data_AF-Q4U4N3-F1
#
_entry.id   AF-Q4U4N3-F1
#
_cell.length_a   1.000
_cell.length_b   1.000
_cell.length_c   1.000
_cell.angle_alpha   90.00
_cell.angle_beta   90.00
_cell.angle_gamma   90.00
#
_symmetry.space_group_name_H-M   'P 1'
#
loop_
_entity.id
_entity.type
_entity.pdbx_description
1 polymer ?
#
loop_
_entity_poly.entity_id
_entity_poly.type
_entity_poly.pdbx_seq_one_letter_code
_entity_poly.pdbx_strand_id
1 'polypeptide(L)'
;MLKLICIAFLVTVLTLVAGQDSLDPAEFGCADDVNQAELLKNNDICLQCEDLHKEGVVFSLCKTNCFTTEYFQHCVKDLEEAKKEPPE
;
A
#
# COMPACT_ATOMS: atom_id res chain seq x y z
N MET A 1 9.41 20.05 -36.80
CA MET A 1 10.22 18.89 -36.34
C MET A 1 10.56 18.98 -34.86
N LEU A 2 11.18 20.06 -34.35
CA LEU A 2 11.57 20.18 -32.94
C LEU A 2 10.43 19.97 -31.92
N LYS A 3 9.24 20.56 -32.17
CA LYS A 3 8.07 20.42 -31.29
C LYS A 3 7.59 18.96 -31.14
N LEU A 4 7.65 18.16 -32.20
CA LEU A 4 7.20 16.76 -32.17
C LEU A 4 8.14 15.88 -31.34
N ILE A 5 9.45 16.17 -31.38
CA ILE A 5 10.46 15.46 -30.58
C ILE A 5 10.24 15.72 -29.09
N CYS A 6 9.95 16.96 -28.70
CA CYS A 6 9.67 17.31 -27.30
C CYS A 6 8.42 16.59 -26.77
N ILE A 7 7.35 16.47 -27.56
CA ILE A 7 6.13 15.78 -27.14
C ILE A 7 6.41 14.28 -26.95
N ALA A 8 7.13 13.65 -27.88
CA ALA A 8 7.50 12.24 -27.75
C ALA A 8 8.33 11.98 -26.48
N PHE A 9 9.29 12.86 -26.18
CA PHE A 9 10.13 12.76 -24.99
C PHE A 9 9.34 12.97 -23.69
N LEU A 10 8.38 13.91 -23.69
CA LEU A 10 7.52 14.11 -22.53
C LEU A 10 6.62 12.90 -22.28
N VAL A 11 6.04 12.31 -23.33
CA VAL A 11 5.19 11.12 -23.21
C VAL A 11 6.00 9.93 -22.69
N THR A 12 7.21 9.69 -23.21
CA THR A 12 8.06 8.58 -22.71
C THR A 12 8.45 8.81 -21.26
N VAL A 13 8.88 10.01 -20.87
CA VAL A 13 9.19 10.32 -19.48
C VAL A 13 7.98 10.12 -18.57
N LEU A 14 6.78 10.55 -18.98
CA LEU A 14 5.54 10.30 -18.22
C LEU A 14 5.26 8.81 -18.04
N THR A 15 5.43 7.99 -19.09
CA THR A 15 5.19 6.54 -19.00
C THR A 15 6.20 5.82 -18.09
N LEU A 16 7.45 6.30 -18.02
CA LEU A 16 8.46 5.71 -17.13
C LEU A 16 8.19 6.01 -15.66
N VAL A 17 7.72 7.23 -15.33
CA VAL A 17 7.49 7.64 -13.93
C VAL A 17 6.29 6.93 -13.30
N ALA A 18 5.32 6.49 -14.10
CA ALA A 18 4.10 5.84 -13.60
C ALA A 18 4.31 4.41 -13.06
N GLY A 19 5.52 3.84 -13.14
CA GLY A 19 5.72 2.38 -13.04
C GLY A 19 6.31 1.81 -11.75
N GLN A 20 6.62 2.62 -10.73
CA GLN A 20 7.21 2.10 -9.48
C GLN A 20 6.46 2.63 -8.25
N ASP A 21 5.39 1.94 -7.88
CA ASP A 21 4.87 2.00 -6.52
C ASP A 21 5.94 1.42 -5.60
N SER A 22 6.73 2.30 -5.01
CA SER A 22 7.68 1.96 -3.96
C SER A 22 7.28 2.75 -2.72
N LEU A 23 7.25 2.06 -1.59
CA LEU A 23 7.00 2.66 -0.29
C LEU A 23 8.34 2.90 0.40
N ASP A 24 8.41 3.97 1.19
CA ASP A 24 9.57 4.25 2.03
C ASP A 24 9.47 3.43 3.32
N PRO A 25 10.34 2.43 3.56
CA PRO A 25 10.30 1.59 4.77
C PRO A 25 10.31 2.40 6.07
N ALA A 26 10.98 3.55 6.10
CA ALA A 26 11.08 4.39 7.28
C ALA A 26 9.72 4.96 7.72
N GLU A 27 8.80 5.20 6.78
CA GLU A 27 7.44 5.66 7.09
C GLU A 27 6.63 4.61 7.89
N PHE A 28 6.97 3.34 7.72
CA PHE A 28 6.33 2.20 8.35
C PHE A 28 7.08 1.71 9.59
N GLY A 29 8.25 2.29 9.90
CA GLY A 29 9.13 1.80 10.96
C GLY A 29 9.77 0.45 10.63
N CYS A 30 9.92 0.13 9.34
CA CYS A 30 10.64 -1.03 8.85
C CYS A 30 12.14 -0.70 8.64
N ALA A 31 12.97 -1.73 8.53
CA ALA A 31 14.35 -1.57 8.09
C ALA A 31 14.43 -1.31 6.58
N ASP A 32 15.49 -0.63 6.13
CA ASP A 32 15.67 -0.25 4.71
C ASP A 32 15.84 -1.47 3.77
N ASP A 33 16.19 -2.63 4.32
CA ASP A 33 16.34 -3.90 3.60
C ASP A 33 15.06 -4.75 3.57
N VAL A 34 13.93 -4.21 4.06
CA VAL A 34 12.64 -4.88 4.00
C VAL A 34 12.26 -5.21 2.55
N ASN A 35 11.62 -6.36 2.37
CA ASN A 35 11.13 -6.76 1.06
C ASN A 35 10.00 -5.82 0.62
N GLN A 36 10.22 -5.06 -0.46
CA GLN A 36 9.24 -4.10 -0.98
C GLN A 36 7.90 -4.74 -1.36
N ALA A 37 7.89 -5.98 -1.86
CA ALA A 37 6.65 -6.67 -2.19
C ALA A 37 5.85 -7.03 -0.93
N GLU A 38 6.55 -7.36 0.16
CA GLU A 38 5.92 -7.59 1.47
C GLU A 38 5.41 -6.30 2.10
N LEU A 39 6.19 -5.21 2.03
CA LEU A 39 5.78 -3.87 2.47
C LEU A 39 4.50 -3.42 1.75
N LEU A 40 4.45 -3.55 0.42
CA LEU A 40 3.27 -3.23 -0.39
C LEU A 40 2.06 -4.09 -0.02
N LYS A 41 2.25 -5.40 0.13
CA LYS A 41 1.18 -6.33 0.51
C LYS A 41 0.61 -6.00 1.88
N ASN A 42 1.46 -5.71 2.86
CA ASN A 42 1.02 -5.39 4.21
C ASN A 42 0.34 -4.01 4.28
N ASN A 43 0.82 -3.04 3.50
CA ASN A 43 0.14 -1.75 3.35
C ASN A 43 -1.27 -1.92 2.75
N ASP A 44 -1.42 -2.78 1.73
CA ASP A 44 -2.72 -3.08 1.12
C ASP A 44 -3.70 -3.73 2.11
N ILE A 45 -3.22 -4.63 2.97
CA ILE A 45 -4.02 -5.20 4.08
C ILE A 45 -4.54 -4.07 4.99
N CYS A 46 -3.69 -3.11 5.36
CA CYS A 46 -4.13 -1.99 6.19
C CYS A 46 -5.16 -1.08 5.50
N LEU A 47 -5.04 -0.85 4.19
CA LEU A 47 -6.03 -0.08 3.42
C LEU A 47 -7.37 -0.81 3.33
N GLN A 48 -7.35 -2.13 3.08
CA GLN A 48 -8.58 -2.94 3.08
C GLN A 48 -9.24 -2.96 4.45
N CYS A 49 -8.43 -3.02 5.52
CA CYS A 49 -8.94 -2.99 6.89
C CYS A 49 -9.55 -1.63 7.26
N GLU A 50 -8.91 -0.53 6.86
CA GLU A 50 -9.48 0.82 7.01
C GLU A 50 -10.82 0.94 6.29
N ASP A 51 -10.94 0.39 5.08
CA ASP A 51 -12.22 0.35 4.36
C ASP A 51 -13.24 -0.57 5.05
N LEU A 52 -12.82 -1.69 5.62
CA LEU A 52 -13.71 -2.60 6.35
C LEU A 52 -14.31 -1.92 7.60
N HIS A 53 -13.47 -1.27 8.41
CA HIS A 53 -13.93 -0.62 9.65
C HIS A 53 -14.48 0.80 9.43
N LYS A 54 -14.26 1.39 8.26
CA LYS A 54 -14.63 2.79 7.94
C LYS A 54 -14.03 3.81 8.93
N GLU A 55 -12.85 3.50 9.47
CA GLU A 55 -12.17 4.28 10.51
C GLU A 55 -10.73 4.60 10.11
N GLY A 56 -10.43 5.86 9.81
CA GLY A 56 -9.09 6.24 9.32
C GLY A 56 -7.94 6.05 10.32
N VAL A 57 -8.26 5.94 11.61
CA VAL A 57 -7.26 5.63 12.64
C VAL A 57 -6.70 4.20 12.50
N VAL A 58 -7.48 3.28 11.92
CA VAL A 58 -7.10 1.88 11.72
C VAL A 58 -5.88 1.78 10.83
N PHE A 59 -5.83 2.51 9.71
CA PHE A 59 -4.68 2.49 8.81
C PHE A 59 -3.38 2.88 9.52
N SER A 60 -3.43 3.97 10.30
CA SER A 60 -2.26 4.48 11.03
C SER A 60 -1.73 3.48 12.06
N LEU A 61 -2.63 2.83 12.81
CA LEU A 61 -2.26 1.83 13.83
C LEU A 61 -1.81 0.51 13.21
N CYS A 62 -2.42 0.11 12.10
CA CYS A 62 -2.09 -1.10 11.36
C CYS A 62 -0.68 -1.05 10.78
N LYS A 63 -0.26 0.10 10.23
CA LYS A 63 1.05 0.24 9.59
C LYS A 63 2.22 0.46 10.56
N THR A 64 1.94 0.73 11.84
CA THR A 64 2.96 1.06 12.84
C THR A 64 3.88 -0.14 13.13
N ASN A 65 5.14 0.15 13.48
CA ASN A 65 6.14 -0.85 13.87
C ASN A 65 6.28 -1.99 12.85
N CYS A 66 6.31 -1.65 11.56
CA CYS A 66 6.45 -2.58 10.45
C CYS A 66 5.39 -3.70 10.45
N PHE A 67 4.12 -3.35 10.68
CA PHE A 67 2.99 -4.30 10.67
C PHE A 67 3.11 -5.44 11.69
N THR A 68 3.86 -5.23 12.77
CA THR A 68 4.03 -6.24 13.84
C THR A 68 3.07 -6.02 15.01
N THR A 69 2.18 -5.03 14.92
CA THR A 69 1.23 -4.70 15.97
C THR A 69 0.05 -5.68 16.01
N GLU A 70 -0.62 -5.77 17.17
CA GLU A 70 -1.88 -6.52 17.30
C GLU A 70 -2.96 -5.96 16.37
N TYR A 71 -2.93 -4.67 16.05
CA TYR A 71 -3.84 -4.05 15.07
C TYR A 71 -3.71 -4.70 13.70
N PHE A 72 -2.49 -4.91 13.21
CA PHE A 72 -2.28 -5.60 11.94
C PHE A 72 -2.82 -7.04 11.99
N GLN A 73 -2.57 -7.77 13.09
CA GLN A 73 -3.05 -9.15 13.24
C GLN A 73 -4.57 -9.24 13.28
N HIS A 74 -5.24 -8.32 13.99
CA HIS A 74 -6.69 -8.21 13.99
C HIS A 74 -7.23 -7.85 12.61
N CYS A 75 -6.60 -6.90 11.90
CA CYS A 75 -6.97 -6.58 10.52
C CYS A 75 -6.92 -7.79 9.58
N VAL A 76 -5.87 -8.61 9.66
CA VAL A 76 -5.77 -9.83 8.86
C VAL A 76 -6.93 -10.77 9.17
N LYS A 77 -7.22 -10.98 10.46
CA LYS A 77 -8.31 -11.85 10.90
C LYS A 77 -9.68 -11.34 10.46
N ASP A 78 -9.94 -10.04 10.63
CA ASP A 78 -11.22 -9.43 10.30
C ASP A 78 -11.47 -9.46 8.78
N LEU A 79 -10.43 -9.25 7.96
CA LEU A 79 -10.51 -9.44 6.51
C LEU A 79 -10.71 -10.90 6.10
N GLU A 80 -10.16 -11.86 6.84
CA GLU A 80 -10.40 -13.29 6.61
C GLU A 80 -11.83 -13.69 6.95
N GLU A 81 -12.41 -13.16 8.04
CA GLU A 81 -13.81 -13.39 8.40
C GLU A 81 -14.77 -12.71 7.42
N ALA A 82 -14.51 -11.46 7.02
CA ALA A 82 -15.32 -10.74 6.04
C ALA A 82 -15.39 -11.45 4.68
N LYS A 83 -14.37 -12.24 4.31
CA LYS A 83 -14.37 -13.06 3.09
C LYS A 83 -15.22 -14.33 3.20
N LYS A 84 -15.54 -14.78 4.42
CA LYS A 84 -16.36 -15.98 4.66
C LYS A 84 -17.84 -15.64 4.73
N GLU A 85 -18.19 -14.42 5.12
CA GLU A 85 -19.58 -13.97 5.15
C GLU A 85 -20.10 -13.81 3.70
N PRO A 86 -21.14 -14.56 3.28
CA PRO A 86 -21.75 -14.33 2.00
C PRO A 86 -22.40 -12.93 2.00
N PRO A 87 -22.34 -12.19 0.87
CA PRO A 87 -22.99 -10.88 0.78
C PRO A 87 -24.49 -11.04 1.09
N GLU A 88 -24.98 -10.24 2.05
CA GLU A 88 -26.40 -10.16 2.41
C GLU A 88 -27.30 -9.79 1.22
#